data_AF-A0AAN3QXB6-F1
#
_entry.id   AF-A0AAN3QXB6-F1
#
_cell.length_a   1.000
_cell.length_b   1.000
_cell.length_c   1.000
_cell.angle_alpha   90.00
_cell.angle_beta   90.00
_cell.angle_gamma   90.00
#
_symmetry.space_group_name_H-M   'P 1'
#
loop_
_entity.id
_entity.type
_entity.pdbx_description
1 polymer ?
#
loop_
_entity_poly.entity_id
_entity_poly.type
_entity_poly.pdbx_seq_one_letter_code
_entity_poly.pdbx_strand_id
1 'polypeptide(L)'
;MKFQNLGDEAYNKLISSDLGQAMLKAQEKTDQINMSKYTNEIGKEIFVPWNPYNLNSKYKFSIVIADAFDKMIKEVIPKDTIISSQFQSWINKEKNELMVDSKLNRDQYFKEQIDLETGEVYQNSGLSLVNAKMNYLEKSIEKLKKAFTTFLNNNPEKALANSEECKAWKDYYEARNQEVSNYIENNDFSYYNKTDKEGKILEEGTQEKALEHQNHIQSKINAVDKAQAEAESRMQEKTENQNELFSSDEVKNLRTQKQ
;
A
#
# COMPACT_ATOMS: atom_id res chain seq x y z
N MET A 1 -10.58 -1.88 24.77
CA MET A 1 -11.77 -2.47 25.45
C MET A 1 -12.67 -3.02 24.36
N LYS A 2 -13.03 -4.32 24.39
CA LYS A 2 -13.76 -4.99 23.31
C LYS A 2 -15.25 -4.63 23.36
N PHE A 3 -15.75 -3.82 22.43
CA PHE A 3 -17.18 -3.70 22.15
C PHE A 3 -17.68 -4.78 21.17
N GLN A 4 -17.04 -5.97 21.16
CA GLN A 4 -17.55 -7.13 20.42
C GLN A 4 -18.90 -7.64 20.95
N ASN A 5 -19.41 -7.08 22.06
CA ASN A 5 -20.66 -7.46 22.72
C ASN A 5 -21.55 -6.26 23.11
N LEU A 6 -21.56 -5.16 22.34
CA LEU A 6 -22.74 -4.27 22.44
C LEU A 6 -23.83 -4.94 21.61
N GLY A 7 -24.84 -5.52 22.28
CA GLY A 7 -26.03 -6.01 21.61
C GLY A 7 -26.63 -4.92 20.72
N ASP A 8 -27.32 -5.34 19.65
CA ASP A 8 -27.82 -4.45 18.59
C ASP A 8 -28.55 -3.22 19.13
N GLU A 9 -29.25 -3.32 20.28
CA GLU A 9 -29.93 -2.20 20.94
C GLU A 9 -29.00 -1.08 21.42
N ALA A 10 -27.84 -1.41 22.00
CA ALA A 10 -26.94 -0.39 22.56
C ALA A 10 -26.20 0.37 21.45
N TYR A 11 -25.87 -0.32 20.35
CA TYR A 11 -25.35 0.32 19.14
C TYR A 11 -26.42 1.18 18.47
N ASN A 12 -27.66 0.67 18.33
CA ASN A 12 -28.78 1.41 17.75
C ASN A 12 -29.11 2.70 18.53
N LYS A 13 -28.95 2.68 19.86
CA LYS A 13 -29.12 3.86 20.71
C LYS A 13 -28.02 4.90 20.55
N LEU A 14 -26.81 4.48 20.19
CA LEU A 14 -25.70 5.40 19.95
C LEU A 14 -25.83 6.09 18.58
N ILE A 15 -26.25 5.37 17.54
CA ILE A 15 -26.42 5.97 16.20
C ILE A 15 -27.63 6.91 16.11
N SER A 16 -28.60 6.82 17.03
CA SER A 16 -29.80 7.67 17.01
C SER A 16 -29.58 9.08 17.56
N SER A 17 -28.38 9.39 18.06
CA SER A 17 -28.02 10.72 18.55
C SER A 17 -26.79 11.28 17.84
N ASP A 18 -26.77 12.59 17.57
CA ASP A 18 -25.65 13.25 16.91
C ASP A 18 -24.33 13.08 17.68
N LEU A 19 -24.39 13.16 19.02
CA LEU A 19 -23.24 12.93 19.89
C LEU A 19 -22.76 11.48 19.83
N GLY A 20 -23.67 10.51 19.83
CA GLY A 20 -23.32 9.10 19.74
C GLY A 20 -22.71 8.74 18.38
N GLN A 21 -23.21 9.33 17.28
CA GLN A 21 -22.57 9.20 15.96
C GLN A 21 -21.16 9.83 15.94
N ALA A 22 -20.98 11.00 16.56
CA ALA A 22 -19.68 11.65 16.64
C ALA A 22 -18.67 10.84 17.47
N MET A 23 -19.12 10.24 18.59
CA MET A 23 -18.31 9.40 19.46
C MET A 23 -17.95 8.06 18.79
N LEU A 24 -18.89 7.43 18.08
CA LEU A 24 -18.62 6.23 17.29
C LEU A 24 -17.60 6.52 16.18
N LYS A 25 -17.70 7.65 15.47
CA LYS A 25 -16.71 8.08 14.48
C LYS A 25 -15.33 8.36 15.11
N ALA A 26 -15.29 8.97 16.29
CA ALA A 26 -14.03 9.23 17.00
C ALA A 26 -13.36 7.93 17.48
N GLN A 27 -14.16 6.98 17.97
CA GLN A 27 -13.68 5.64 18.36
C GLN A 27 -13.21 4.83 17.16
N GLU A 28 -13.97 4.82 16.05
CA GLU A 28 -13.57 4.18 14.79
C GLU A 28 -12.25 4.77 14.28
N LYS A 29 -12.07 6.10 14.35
CA LYS A 29 -10.78 6.75 14.08
C LYS A 29 -9.68 6.30 15.04
N THR A 30 -9.96 6.16 16.33
CA THR A 30 -8.97 5.74 17.33
C THR A 30 -8.53 4.29 17.12
N ASP A 31 -9.45 3.41 16.72
CA ASP A 31 -9.16 2.02 16.40
C ASP A 31 -8.43 1.88 15.05
N GLN A 32 -8.67 2.78 14.08
CA GLN A 32 -7.92 2.90 12.82
C GLN A 32 -6.45 3.35 13.05
N ILE A 33 -6.17 4.11 14.11
CA ILE A 33 -4.84 4.66 14.39
C ILE A 33 -3.86 3.62 15.00
N ASN A 34 -4.36 2.54 15.62
CA ASN A 34 -3.50 1.50 16.23
C ASN A 34 -3.03 0.45 15.22
N MET A 35 -2.39 0.88 14.13
CA MET A 35 -1.69 -0.03 13.23
C MET A 35 -0.27 -0.25 13.71
N SER A 36 0.05 -1.52 13.99
CA SER A 36 1.43 -1.91 14.30
C SER A 36 2.35 -1.60 13.12
N LYS A 37 3.58 -1.19 13.46
CA LYS A 37 4.67 -1.02 12.49
C LYS A 37 5.66 -2.17 12.62
N TYR A 38 6.38 -2.43 11.54
CA TYR A 38 7.55 -3.30 11.53
C TYR A 38 8.67 -2.64 10.75
N THR A 39 9.90 -3.09 11.02
CA THR A 39 11.07 -2.70 10.25
C THR A 39 11.18 -3.61 9.03
N ASN A 40 11.15 -3.03 7.83
CA ASN A 40 11.31 -3.78 6.59
C ASN A 40 12.77 -4.24 6.39
N GLU A 41 13.01 -4.92 5.28
CA GLU A 41 14.29 -5.53 4.90
C GLU A 41 15.46 -4.53 4.81
N ILE A 42 15.15 -3.24 4.62
CA ILE A 42 16.13 -2.16 4.51
C ILE A 42 16.23 -1.28 5.77
N GLY A 43 15.62 -1.71 6.89
CA GLY A 43 15.73 -0.98 8.16
C GLY A 43 14.75 0.17 8.33
N LYS A 44 13.71 0.29 7.50
CA LYS A 44 12.71 1.38 7.57
C LYS A 44 11.41 0.90 8.22
N GLU A 45 10.84 1.74 9.08
CA GLU A 45 9.54 1.44 9.70
C GLU A 45 8.39 1.67 8.73
N ILE A 46 7.55 0.64 8.55
CA ILE A 46 6.32 0.71 7.74
C ILE A 46 5.16 0.04 8.47
N PHE A 47 3.92 0.42 8.13
CA PHE A 47 2.75 -0.25 8.68
C PHE A 47 2.69 -1.73 8.24
N VAL A 48 2.38 -2.62 9.20
CA VAL A 48 2.19 -4.05 8.94
C VAL A 48 0.96 -4.23 8.04
N PRO A 49 1.10 -4.82 6.83
CA PRO A 49 -0.05 -5.16 6.02
C PRO A 49 -0.85 -6.27 6.71
N TRP A 50 -2.15 -6.06 6.89
CA TRP A 50 -2.99 -7.06 7.52
C TRP A 50 -3.27 -8.23 6.56
N ASN A 51 -3.30 -9.44 7.11
CA ASN A 51 -3.65 -10.62 6.33
C ASN A 51 -5.18 -10.67 6.10
N PRO A 52 -5.65 -10.56 4.84
CA PRO A 52 -7.08 -10.54 4.54
C PRO A 52 -7.79 -11.84 4.94
N TYR A 53 -7.13 -12.99 4.86
CA TYR A 53 -7.70 -14.29 5.25
C TYR A 53 -7.95 -14.39 6.75
N ASN A 54 -7.03 -13.87 7.56
CA ASN A 54 -7.22 -13.81 9.01
C ASN A 54 -8.37 -12.85 9.38
N LEU A 55 -8.50 -11.75 8.64
CA LEU A 55 -9.56 -10.75 8.85
C LEU A 55 -10.94 -11.21 8.38
N ASN A 56 -11.02 -12.15 7.42
CA ASN A 56 -12.27 -12.55 6.78
C ASN A 56 -13.32 -13.09 7.78
N SER A 57 -12.85 -13.68 8.88
CA SER A 57 -13.71 -14.13 9.98
C SER A 57 -14.55 -13.01 10.61
N LYS A 58 -14.01 -11.79 10.64
CA LYS A 58 -14.64 -10.59 11.22
C LYS A 58 -15.19 -9.65 10.15
N TYR A 59 -14.51 -9.55 9.02
CA TYR A 59 -14.82 -8.63 7.92
C TYR A 59 -14.96 -9.43 6.63
N LYS A 60 -16.19 -9.85 6.31
CA LYS A 60 -16.49 -10.83 5.24
C LYS A 60 -16.04 -10.42 3.84
N PHE A 61 -15.73 -9.14 3.61
CA PHE A 61 -15.29 -8.61 2.32
C PHE A 61 -13.78 -8.32 2.29
N SER A 62 -13.02 -8.62 3.34
CA SER A 62 -11.59 -8.29 3.43
C SER A 62 -10.78 -8.82 2.25
N ILE A 63 -11.05 -10.05 1.81
CA ILE A 63 -10.36 -10.68 0.66
C ILE A 63 -10.69 -9.95 -0.64
N VAL A 64 -11.98 -9.75 -0.92
CA VAL A 64 -12.44 -9.07 -2.16
C VAL A 64 -11.88 -7.63 -2.23
N ILE A 65 -11.88 -6.94 -1.09
CA ILE A 65 -11.32 -5.58 -0.98
C ILE A 65 -9.81 -5.61 -1.23
N ALA A 66 -9.08 -6.56 -0.62
CA ALA A 66 -7.64 -6.68 -0.82
C ALA A 66 -7.29 -6.96 -2.28
N ASP A 67 -8.02 -7.86 -2.95
CA ASP A 67 -7.79 -8.20 -4.36
C ASP A 67 -8.06 -7.01 -5.29
N ALA A 68 -9.16 -6.28 -5.07
CA ALA A 68 -9.49 -5.09 -5.83
C ALA A 68 -8.44 -3.97 -5.64
N PHE A 69 -7.97 -3.80 -4.40
CA PHE A 69 -6.93 -2.84 -4.07
C PHE A 69 -5.59 -3.21 -4.73
N ASP A 70 -5.18 -4.48 -4.65
CA ASP A 70 -3.93 -4.96 -5.26
C ASP A 70 -3.96 -4.85 -6.79
N LYS A 71 -5.13 -5.05 -7.40
CA LYS A 71 -5.32 -4.79 -8.84
C LYS A 71 -5.10 -3.31 -9.15
N MET A 72 -5.71 -2.39 -8.39
CA MET A 72 -5.52 -0.96 -8.57
C MET A 72 -4.05 -0.54 -8.41
N ILE A 73 -3.35 -1.07 -7.41
CA ILE A 73 -1.92 -0.78 -7.20
C ILE A 73 -1.08 -1.18 -8.41
N LYS A 74 -1.36 -2.35 -9.01
CA LYS A 74 -0.68 -2.81 -10.24
C LYS A 74 -0.95 -1.92 -11.46
N GLU A 75 -2.07 -1.21 -11.48
CA GLU A 75 -2.40 -0.24 -12.54
C GLU A 75 -1.74 1.12 -12.31
N VAL A 76 -1.55 1.51 -11.05
CA VAL A 76 -1.01 2.82 -10.67
C VAL A 76 0.51 2.85 -10.64
N ILE A 77 1.13 1.81 -10.06
CA ILE A 77 2.56 1.76 -9.83
C ILE A 77 3.20 0.93 -10.96
N PRO A 78 4.11 1.52 -11.77
CA PRO A 78 4.81 0.76 -12.80
C PRO A 78 5.61 -0.40 -12.20
N LYS A 79 5.67 -1.52 -12.92
CA LYS A 79 6.25 -2.79 -12.40
C LYS A 79 7.72 -2.69 -12.01
N ASP A 80 8.46 -1.81 -12.68
CA ASP A 80 9.91 -1.67 -12.51
C ASP A 80 10.28 -0.52 -11.54
N THR A 81 9.28 0.06 -10.88
CA THR A 81 9.46 1.18 -9.96
C THR A 81 9.67 0.70 -8.53
N ILE A 82 10.67 1.29 -7.86
CA ILE A 82 10.86 1.12 -6.41
C ILE A 82 10.23 2.33 -5.72
N ILE A 83 9.18 2.07 -4.94
CA ILE A 83 8.52 3.09 -4.13
C ILE A 83 9.25 3.31 -2.82
N SER A 84 9.09 4.50 -2.25
CA SER A 84 9.65 4.82 -0.95
C SER A 84 8.97 4.05 0.17
N SER A 85 9.67 3.88 1.29
CA SER A 85 9.08 3.27 2.49
C SER A 85 7.88 4.08 3.01
N GLN A 86 7.92 5.41 2.85
CA GLN A 86 6.81 6.28 3.21
C GLN A 86 5.57 5.98 2.36
N PHE A 87 5.74 5.85 1.04
CA PHE A 87 4.61 5.59 0.15
C PHE A 87 4.07 4.17 0.35
N GLN A 88 4.95 3.18 0.52
CA GLN A 88 4.57 1.83 0.90
C GLN A 88 3.76 1.81 2.20
N SER A 89 4.20 2.56 3.22
CA SER A 89 3.48 2.65 4.48
C SER A 89 2.09 3.28 4.29
N TRP A 90 1.97 4.31 3.45
CA TRP A 90 0.66 4.90 3.14
C TRP A 90 -0.25 3.92 2.42
N ILE A 91 0.26 3.19 1.42
CA ILE A 91 -0.48 2.13 0.71
C ILE A 91 -0.99 1.06 1.68
N ASN A 92 -0.13 0.56 2.57
CA ASN A 92 -0.51 -0.43 3.58
C ASN A 92 -1.61 0.09 4.50
N LYS A 93 -1.50 1.36 4.93
CA LYS A 93 -2.49 2.01 5.77
C LYS A 93 -3.87 2.06 5.09
N GLU A 94 -3.93 2.57 3.87
CA GLU A 94 -5.20 2.71 3.13
C GLU A 94 -5.83 1.35 2.83
N LYS A 95 -5.02 0.34 2.49
CA LYS A 95 -5.49 -1.04 2.30
C LYS A 95 -6.11 -1.59 3.59
N ASN A 96 -5.40 -1.44 4.71
CA ASN A 96 -5.86 -1.90 6.02
C ASN A 96 -7.18 -1.22 6.41
N GLU A 97 -7.27 0.10 6.28
CA GLU A 97 -8.48 0.87 6.60
C GLU A 97 -9.66 0.45 5.73
N LEU A 98 -9.45 0.27 4.42
CA LEU A 98 -10.53 -0.14 3.52
C LEU A 98 -11.04 -1.55 3.84
N MET A 99 -10.16 -2.50 4.17
CA MET A 99 -10.55 -3.87 4.55
C MET A 99 -11.47 -3.91 5.78
N VAL A 100 -11.32 -2.96 6.70
CA VAL A 100 -12.11 -2.88 7.94
C VAL A 100 -13.16 -1.78 7.92
N ASP A 101 -13.39 -1.13 6.77
CA ASP A 101 -14.37 -0.06 6.62
C ASP A 101 -15.74 -0.57 7.09
N SER A 102 -16.26 0.06 8.15
CA SER A 102 -17.50 -0.34 8.79
C SER A 102 -18.70 -0.18 7.85
N LYS A 103 -18.65 0.72 6.87
CA LYS A 103 -19.70 0.87 5.86
C LYS A 103 -19.77 -0.35 4.97
N LEU A 104 -18.66 -0.75 4.37
CA LEU A 104 -18.60 -1.96 3.52
C LEU A 104 -19.00 -3.22 4.29
N ASN A 105 -18.55 -3.31 5.53
CA ASN A 105 -18.76 -4.50 6.37
C ASN A 105 -20.11 -4.53 7.11
N ARG A 106 -20.89 -3.43 7.13
CA ARG A 106 -22.24 -3.39 7.75
C ARG A 106 -23.32 -3.09 6.72
N ASP A 107 -24.33 -3.94 6.68
CA ASP A 107 -25.44 -3.79 5.73
C ASP A 107 -26.26 -2.52 5.96
N GLN A 108 -26.34 -2.04 7.20
CA GLN A 108 -27.21 -0.93 7.61
C GLN A 108 -26.99 0.35 6.80
N TYR A 109 -25.74 0.64 6.39
CA TYR A 109 -25.44 1.81 5.58
C TYR A 109 -26.00 1.73 4.16
N PHE A 110 -26.16 0.51 3.63
CA PHE A 110 -26.62 0.28 2.26
C PHE A 110 -28.06 -0.21 2.19
N LYS A 111 -28.65 -0.62 3.32
CA LYS A 111 -30.02 -1.13 3.40
C LYS A 111 -31.06 -0.07 3.05
N GLU A 112 -30.85 1.18 3.43
CA GLU A 112 -31.77 2.28 3.09
C GLU A 112 -31.01 3.31 2.26
N GLN A 113 -31.48 3.57 1.04
CA GLN A 113 -30.94 4.62 0.19
C GLN A 113 -32.06 5.59 -0.20
N ILE A 114 -31.72 6.88 -0.15
CA ILE A 114 -32.58 7.95 -0.59
C ILE A 114 -32.21 8.26 -2.04
N ASP A 115 -33.16 8.13 -2.95
CA ASP A 115 -33.03 8.72 -4.27
C ASP A 115 -33.14 10.25 -4.12
N LEU A 116 -32.06 10.95 -4.47
CA LEU A 116 -31.97 12.40 -4.30
C LEU A 116 -32.80 13.18 -5.33
N GLU A 117 -33.19 12.55 -6.45
CA GLU A 117 -34.01 13.18 -7.48
C GLU A 117 -35.50 13.08 -7.14
N THR A 118 -35.94 11.94 -6.61
CA THR A 118 -37.35 11.69 -6.27
C THR A 118 -37.67 11.90 -4.78
N GLY A 119 -36.66 11.86 -3.90
CA GLY A 119 -36.82 11.87 -2.46
C GLY A 119 -37.31 10.55 -1.86
N GLU A 120 -37.47 9.51 -2.67
CA GLU A 120 -37.97 8.20 -2.22
C GLU A 120 -36.90 7.39 -1.49
N VAL A 121 -37.31 6.68 -0.43
CA VAL A 121 -36.42 5.77 0.32
C VAL A 121 -36.64 4.35 -0.16
N TYR A 122 -35.59 3.75 -0.73
CA TYR A 122 -35.60 2.36 -1.18
C TYR A 122 -34.85 1.46 -0.21
N GLN A 123 -35.41 0.28 0.03
CA GLN A 123 -34.77 -0.77 0.83
C GLN A 123 -34.01 -1.75 -0.06
N ASN A 124 -32.69 -1.74 0.00
CA ASN A 124 -31.85 -2.71 -0.68
C ASN A 124 -31.84 -4.04 0.08
N SER A 125 -32.09 -5.13 -0.62
CA SER A 125 -31.96 -6.50 -0.12
C SER A 125 -31.30 -7.39 -1.16
N GLY A 126 -30.79 -8.56 -0.73
CA GLY A 126 -30.19 -9.55 -1.61
C GLY A 126 -29.10 -8.98 -2.53
N LEU A 127 -29.27 -9.14 -3.85
CA LEU A 127 -28.31 -8.69 -4.85
C LEU A 127 -28.16 -7.15 -4.91
N SER A 128 -29.23 -6.39 -4.69
CA SER A 128 -29.17 -4.91 -4.73
C SER A 128 -28.25 -4.37 -3.63
N LEU A 129 -28.25 -5.01 -2.46
CA LEU A 129 -27.35 -4.67 -1.36
C LEU A 129 -25.89 -4.95 -1.70
N VAL A 130 -25.61 -6.07 -2.36
CA VAL A 130 -24.26 -6.42 -2.82
C VAL A 130 -23.79 -5.43 -3.89
N ASN A 131 -24.64 -5.10 -4.86
CA ASN A 131 -24.33 -4.10 -5.89
C ASN A 131 -24.02 -2.71 -5.29
N ALA A 132 -24.80 -2.28 -4.28
CA ALA A 132 -24.54 -1.01 -3.59
C ALA A 132 -23.17 -0.99 -2.90
N LYS A 133 -22.76 -2.10 -2.27
CA LYS A 133 -21.44 -2.26 -1.67
C LYS A 133 -20.33 -2.28 -2.71
N MET A 134 -20.53 -2.98 -3.84
CA MET A 134 -19.58 -3.00 -4.96
C MET A 134 -19.37 -1.59 -5.51
N ASN A 135 -20.43 -0.85 -5.79
CA ASN A 135 -20.35 0.53 -6.29
C ASN A 135 -19.60 1.45 -5.31
N TYR A 136 -19.79 1.26 -4.01
CA TYR A 136 -19.04 2.02 -3.00
C TYR A 136 -17.55 1.64 -2.98
N LEU A 137 -17.24 0.35 -3.07
CA LEU A 137 -15.86 -0.12 -3.16
C LEU A 137 -15.18 0.45 -4.39
N GLU A 138 -15.81 0.37 -5.56
CA GLU A 138 -15.30 0.94 -6.82
C GLU A 138 -15.02 2.44 -6.71
N LYS A 139 -15.95 3.22 -6.12
CA LYS A 139 -15.73 4.65 -5.87
C LYS A 139 -14.55 4.92 -4.93
N SER A 140 -14.39 4.09 -3.89
CA SER A 140 -13.30 4.22 -2.93
C SER A 140 -11.95 3.90 -3.58
N ILE A 141 -11.91 2.80 -4.37
CA ILE A 141 -10.74 2.39 -5.15
C ILE A 141 -10.37 3.47 -6.17
N GLU A 142 -11.34 4.04 -6.89
CA GLU A 142 -11.08 5.09 -7.89
C GLU A 142 -10.54 6.37 -7.24
N LYS A 143 -11.03 6.73 -6.05
CA LYS A 143 -10.50 7.87 -5.29
C LYS A 143 -9.04 7.62 -4.89
N LEU A 144 -8.72 6.43 -4.41
CA LEU A 144 -7.36 6.05 -4.02
C LEU A 144 -6.43 5.99 -5.23
N LYS A 145 -6.90 5.41 -6.35
CA LYS A 145 -6.20 5.39 -7.64
C LYS A 145 -5.75 6.78 -8.03
N LYS A 146 -6.68 7.74 -8.07
CA LYS A 146 -6.37 9.15 -8.36
C LYS A 146 -5.36 9.73 -7.38
N ALA A 147 -5.57 9.53 -6.07
CA ALA A 147 -4.68 10.07 -5.05
C ALA A 147 -3.23 9.56 -5.21
N PHE A 148 -3.06 8.25 -5.45
CA PHE A 148 -1.76 7.62 -5.64
C PHE A 148 -1.10 8.04 -6.96
N THR A 149 -1.85 8.09 -8.07
CA THR A 149 -1.33 8.61 -9.35
C THR A 149 -0.90 10.07 -9.22
N THR A 150 -1.70 10.93 -8.59
CA THR A 150 -1.33 12.33 -8.36
C THR A 150 -0.11 12.44 -7.45
N PHE A 151 0.00 11.62 -6.41
CA PHE A 151 1.14 11.64 -5.51
C PHE A 151 2.44 11.23 -6.22
N LEU A 152 2.40 10.17 -7.02
CA LEU A 152 3.51 9.73 -7.85
C LEU A 152 3.98 10.83 -8.83
N ASN A 153 3.03 11.48 -9.51
CA ASN A 153 3.35 12.49 -10.52
C ASN A 153 3.86 13.80 -9.89
N ASN A 154 3.23 14.26 -8.81
CA ASN A 154 3.49 15.59 -8.25
C ASN A 154 4.55 15.58 -7.16
N ASN A 155 4.80 14.43 -6.51
CA ASN A 155 5.78 14.30 -5.42
C ASN A 155 6.66 13.05 -5.64
N PRO A 156 7.31 12.89 -6.81
CA PRO A 156 8.11 11.71 -7.10
C PRO A 156 9.26 11.52 -6.09
N GLU A 157 9.80 12.60 -5.51
CA GLU A 157 10.83 12.52 -4.47
C GLU A 157 10.36 11.90 -3.14
N LYS A 158 9.05 11.85 -2.90
CA LYS A 158 8.45 11.21 -1.74
C LYS A 158 7.81 9.87 -2.08
N ALA A 159 7.35 9.71 -3.33
CA ALA A 159 6.70 8.50 -3.78
C ALA A 159 7.70 7.41 -4.17
N LEU A 160 8.82 7.78 -4.79
CA LEU A 160 9.86 6.87 -5.27
C LEU A 160 10.99 6.78 -4.24
N ALA A 161 11.65 5.63 -4.20
CA ALA A 161 12.81 5.43 -3.34
C ALA A 161 13.91 6.44 -3.69
N ASN A 162 14.52 7.02 -2.65
CA ASN A 162 15.66 7.90 -2.81
C ASN A 162 16.97 7.09 -2.93
N SER A 163 18.09 7.77 -3.18
CA SER A 163 19.39 7.10 -3.34
C SER A 163 19.78 6.24 -2.13
N GLU A 164 19.48 6.69 -0.90
CA GLU A 164 19.76 5.91 0.32
C GLU A 164 18.92 4.63 0.39
N GLU A 165 17.62 4.72 0.09
CA GLU A 165 16.71 3.57 0.09
C GLU A 165 17.05 2.61 -1.05
N CYS A 166 17.38 3.11 -2.25
CA CYS A 166 17.84 2.29 -3.36
C CYS A 166 19.13 1.54 -2.98
N LYS A 167 20.11 2.22 -2.38
CA LYS A 167 21.34 1.58 -1.91
C LYS A 167 21.05 0.48 -0.88
N ALA A 168 20.21 0.76 0.11
CA ALA A 168 19.86 -0.23 1.12
C ALA A 168 19.15 -1.46 0.51
N TRP A 169 18.27 -1.26 -0.49
CA TRP A 169 17.66 -2.36 -1.23
C TRP A 169 18.69 -3.17 -2.03
N LYS A 170 19.65 -2.48 -2.65
CA LYS A 170 20.75 -3.13 -3.37
C LYS A 170 21.57 -4.01 -2.44
N ASP A 171 22.03 -3.46 -1.33
CA ASP A 171 22.81 -4.17 -0.31
C ASP A 171 22.05 -5.41 0.22
N TYR A 172 20.75 -5.28 0.46
CA TYR A 172 19.89 -6.40 0.87
C TYR A 172 19.84 -7.51 -0.20
N TYR A 173 19.57 -7.16 -1.46
CA TYR A 173 19.48 -8.14 -2.54
C TYR A 173 20.83 -8.76 -2.90
N GLU A 174 21.93 -8.02 -2.83
CA GLU A 174 23.28 -8.55 -3.01
C GLU A 174 23.62 -9.57 -1.92
N ALA A 175 23.27 -9.29 -0.65
CA ALA A 175 23.44 -10.25 0.44
C ALA A 175 22.58 -11.52 0.22
N ARG A 176 21.34 -11.40 -0.26
CA ARG A 176 20.52 -12.56 -0.64
C ARG A 176 21.12 -13.33 -1.81
N ASN A 177 21.67 -12.64 -2.81
CA ASN A 177 22.31 -13.28 -3.95
C ASN A 177 23.52 -14.11 -3.53
N GLN A 178 24.34 -13.59 -2.63
CA GLN A 178 25.49 -14.30 -2.06
C GLN A 178 25.06 -15.57 -1.31
N GLU A 179 23.98 -15.53 -0.53
CA GLU A 179 23.45 -16.73 0.11
C GLU A 179 23.01 -17.80 -0.90
N VAL A 180 22.34 -17.40 -1.98
CA VAL A 180 21.93 -18.32 -3.03
C VAL A 180 23.13 -18.89 -3.78
N SER A 181 24.15 -18.08 -4.05
CA SER A 181 25.42 -18.55 -4.61
C SER A 181 26.08 -19.59 -3.71
N ASN A 182 26.07 -19.40 -2.39
CA ASN A 182 26.60 -20.39 -1.44
C ASN A 182 25.83 -21.73 -1.51
N TYR A 183 24.50 -21.72 -1.69
CA TYR A 183 23.73 -22.96 -1.89
C TYR A 183 24.17 -23.71 -3.15
N ILE A 184 24.38 -22.97 -4.24
CA ILE A 184 24.80 -23.52 -5.54
C ILE A 184 26.23 -24.06 -5.47
N GLU A 185 27.17 -23.30 -4.91
CA GLU A 185 28.58 -23.68 -4.80
C GLU A 185 28.79 -24.91 -3.92
N ASN A 186 28.03 -25.02 -2.82
CA ASN A 186 28.10 -26.16 -1.90
C ASN A 186 27.25 -27.36 -2.35
N ASN A 187 26.51 -27.23 -3.46
CA ASN A 187 25.58 -28.25 -3.94
C ASN A 187 24.55 -28.67 -2.86
N ASP A 188 24.14 -27.73 -2.00
CA ASP A 188 23.16 -27.91 -0.92
C ASP A 188 21.88 -27.14 -1.26
N PHE A 189 20.86 -27.86 -1.70
CA PHE A 189 19.57 -27.30 -2.07
C PHE A 189 18.49 -27.53 -1.00
N SER A 190 18.87 -27.92 0.22
CA SER A 190 17.92 -28.24 1.28
C SER A 190 16.98 -27.07 1.64
N TYR A 191 17.44 -25.83 1.45
CA TYR A 191 16.63 -24.61 1.58
C TYR A 191 15.38 -24.61 0.68
N TYR A 192 15.42 -25.32 -0.46
CA TYR A 192 14.34 -25.40 -1.44
C TYR A 192 13.49 -26.67 -1.32
N ASN A 193 13.70 -27.46 -0.27
CA ASN A 193 12.86 -28.61 0.02
C ASN A 193 11.44 -28.15 0.36
N LYS A 194 10.43 -28.78 -0.25
CA LYS A 194 9.05 -28.63 0.21
C LYS A 194 8.79 -29.69 1.26
N THR A 195 8.42 -29.26 2.46
CA THR A 195 8.07 -30.17 3.56
C THR A 195 6.58 -30.13 3.86
N ASP A 196 6.04 -31.24 4.37
CA ASP A 196 4.72 -31.22 4.99
C ASP A 196 4.75 -30.56 6.38
N LYS A 197 3.60 -30.54 7.06
CA LYS A 197 3.46 -30.00 8.42
C LYS A 197 4.24 -30.79 9.48
N GLU A 198 4.67 -32.00 9.16
CA GLU A 198 5.43 -32.90 10.05
C GLU A 198 6.94 -32.84 9.76
N GLY A 199 7.36 -32.02 8.79
CA GLY A 199 8.76 -31.82 8.42
C GLY A 199 9.30 -32.89 7.46
N LYS A 200 8.45 -33.76 6.91
CA LYS A 200 8.85 -34.74 5.90
C LYS A 200 9.01 -34.04 4.55
N ILE A 201 10.14 -34.29 3.88
CA ILE A 201 10.41 -33.78 2.53
C ILE A 201 9.44 -34.44 1.55
N LEU A 202 8.57 -33.63 0.94
CA LEU A 202 7.65 -34.00 -0.13
C LEU A 202 8.29 -33.83 -1.51
N GLU A 203 9.15 -32.83 -1.65
CA GLU A 203 9.84 -32.52 -2.90
C GLU A 203 11.22 -31.96 -2.57
N GLU A 204 12.28 -32.55 -3.12
CA GLU A 204 13.64 -32.07 -2.92
C GLU A 204 13.86 -30.73 -3.63
N GLY A 205 14.71 -29.90 -3.03
CA GLY A 205 15.28 -28.75 -3.66
C GLY A 205 16.18 -29.17 -4.83
N THR A 206 16.22 -28.35 -5.87
CA THR A 206 17.01 -28.61 -7.05
C THR A 206 17.89 -27.42 -7.37
N GLN A 207 18.98 -27.67 -8.09
CA GLN A 207 19.81 -26.61 -8.65
C GLN A 207 19.01 -25.65 -9.54
N GLU A 208 18.03 -26.17 -10.29
CA GLU A 208 17.13 -25.36 -11.12
C GLU A 208 16.37 -24.32 -10.28
N LYS A 209 15.77 -24.72 -9.15
CA LYS A 209 15.09 -23.79 -8.23
C LYS A 209 16.04 -22.75 -7.65
N ALA A 210 17.26 -23.15 -7.32
CA ALA A 210 18.27 -22.22 -6.82
C ALA A 210 18.67 -21.19 -7.89
N LEU A 211 18.85 -21.62 -9.14
CA LEU A 211 19.14 -20.74 -10.28
C LEU A 211 17.96 -19.82 -10.61
N GLU A 212 16.71 -20.31 -10.57
CA GLU A 212 15.52 -19.48 -10.71
C GLU A 212 15.44 -18.40 -9.63
N HIS A 213 15.72 -18.76 -8.38
CA HIS A 213 15.78 -17.80 -7.28
C HIS A 213 16.90 -16.77 -7.48
N GLN A 214 18.09 -17.20 -7.90
CA GLN A 214 19.21 -16.32 -8.21
C GLN A 214 18.85 -15.34 -9.35
N ASN A 215 18.26 -15.84 -10.44
CA ASN A 215 17.81 -15.02 -11.56
C ASN A 215 16.76 -14.00 -11.13
N HIS A 216 15.85 -14.39 -10.22
CA HIS A 216 14.87 -13.48 -9.67
C HIS A 216 15.53 -12.37 -8.84
N ILE A 217 16.48 -12.72 -7.96
CA ILE A 217 17.25 -11.73 -7.18
C ILE A 217 18.02 -10.79 -8.10
N GLN A 218 18.69 -11.30 -9.14
CA GLN A 218 19.41 -10.47 -10.11
C GLN A 218 18.47 -9.50 -10.83
N SER A 219 17.25 -9.93 -11.17
CA SER A 219 16.24 -9.04 -11.74
C SER A 219 15.88 -7.88 -10.80
N LYS A 220 15.86 -8.13 -9.48
CA LYS A 220 15.61 -7.12 -8.46
C LYS A 220 16.78 -6.15 -8.33
N ILE A 221 18.02 -6.65 -8.33
CA ILE A 221 19.22 -5.80 -8.34
C ILE A 221 19.21 -4.87 -9.55
N ASN A 222 18.94 -5.40 -10.75
CA ASN A 222 18.87 -4.61 -11.97
C ASN A 222 17.75 -3.55 -11.93
N ALA A 223 16.62 -3.84 -11.28
CA ALA A 223 15.55 -2.87 -11.08
C ALA A 223 15.97 -1.76 -10.10
N VAL A 224 16.72 -2.10 -9.05
CA VAL A 224 17.30 -1.13 -8.12
C VAL A 224 18.29 -0.21 -8.82
N ASP A 225 19.17 -0.75 -9.65
CA ASP A 225 20.15 0.06 -10.39
C ASP A 225 19.45 1.06 -11.32
N LYS A 226 18.39 0.64 -12.02
CA LYS A 226 17.56 1.54 -12.84
C LYS A 226 16.90 2.62 -12.00
N ALA A 227 16.27 2.24 -10.88
CA ALA A 227 15.59 3.18 -10.00
C ALA A 227 16.57 4.19 -9.37
N GLN A 228 17.80 3.76 -9.06
CA GLN A 228 18.86 4.62 -8.57
C GLN A 228 19.31 5.61 -9.64
N ALA A 229 19.58 5.16 -10.86
CA ALA A 229 19.95 6.05 -11.97
C ALA A 229 18.86 7.09 -12.24
N GLU A 230 17.59 6.70 -12.23
CA GLU A 230 16.48 7.65 -12.35
C GLU A 230 16.39 8.61 -11.16
N ALA A 231 16.66 8.16 -9.94
CA ALA A 231 16.68 9.03 -8.75
C ALA A 231 17.77 10.10 -8.84
N GLU A 232 18.95 9.71 -9.32
CA GLU A 232 20.08 10.61 -9.55
C GLU A 232 19.77 11.64 -10.65
N SER A 233 19.19 11.20 -11.79
CA SER A 233 18.75 12.11 -12.85
C SER A 233 17.72 13.13 -12.37
N ARG A 234 16.72 12.70 -11.58
CA ARG A 234 15.71 13.61 -10.99
C ARG A 234 16.33 14.66 -10.06
N MET A 235 17.42 14.32 -9.36
CA MET A 235 18.13 15.28 -8.51
C MET A 235 18.91 16.30 -9.34
N GLN A 236 19.51 15.88 -10.45
CA GLN A 236 20.25 16.75 -11.37
C GLN A 236 19.31 17.76 -12.05
N GLU A 237 18.18 17.31 -12.60
CA GLU A 237 17.18 18.19 -13.25
C GLU A 237 16.61 19.25 -12.28
N LYS A 238 16.42 18.91 -11.00
CA LYS A 238 15.99 19.90 -9.99
C LYS A 238 17.08 20.94 -9.68
N THR A 239 18.35 20.53 -9.73
CA THR A 239 19.50 21.41 -9.45
C THR A 239 19.75 22.37 -10.62
N GLU A 240 19.59 21.90 -11.86
CA GLU A 240 19.73 22.72 -13.08
C GLU A 240 18.62 23.77 -13.20
N ASN A 241 17.35 23.39 -12.99
CA ASN A 241 16.23 24.34 -13.00
C ASN A 241 16.31 25.41 -11.89
N GLN A 242 16.92 25.08 -10.75
CA GLN A 242 17.19 26.09 -9.71
C GLN A 242 18.30 27.04 -10.12
N ASN A 243 19.35 26.58 -10.81
CA ASN A 243 20.45 27.43 -11.27
C ASN A 243 20.06 28.35 -12.45
N GLU A 244 19.14 27.94 -13.33
CA GLU A 244 18.63 28.80 -14.41
C GLU A 244 17.83 30.00 -13.89
N LEU A 245 17.07 29.83 -12.80
CA LEU A 245 16.36 30.94 -12.12
C LEU A 245 17.31 31.95 -11.44
N PHE A 246 18.58 31.59 -11.27
CA PHE A 246 19.62 32.47 -10.70
C PHE A 246 20.70 32.85 -11.73
N SER A 247 20.45 32.69 -13.04
CA SER A 247 21.41 33.15 -14.04
C SER A 247 21.58 34.68 -13.92
N SER A 248 22.83 35.08 -13.74
CA SER A 248 23.29 36.37 -13.22
C SER A 248 23.06 37.60 -14.10
N ASP A 249 22.26 37.48 -15.16
CA ASP A 249 22.03 38.56 -16.13
C ASP A 249 20.79 39.40 -15.82
N GLU A 250 19.78 38.86 -15.12
CA GLU A 250 18.63 39.67 -14.66
C GLU A 250 18.97 40.54 -13.44
N VAL A 251 19.88 40.07 -12.57
CA VAL A 251 20.31 40.84 -11.37
C VAL A 251 21.21 42.03 -11.73
N LYS A 252 21.94 41.97 -12.85
CA LYS A 252 22.76 43.10 -13.33
C LYS A 252 21.93 44.23 -13.94
N ASN A 253 20.83 43.91 -14.63
CA ASN A 253 19.96 44.93 -15.24
C ASN A 253 19.09 45.70 -14.22
N LEU A 254 18.85 45.14 -13.03
CA LEU A 254 18.17 45.84 -11.93
C LEU A 254 19.06 46.85 -11.20
N ARG A 255 20.40 46.73 -11.28
CA ARG A 255 21.35 47.67 -10.65
C ARG A 255 21.73 48.86 -11.53
N THR A 256 21.61 48.75 -12.85
CA THR A 256 21.91 49.85 -13.78
C THR A 256 20.74 50.80 -14.04
N GLN A 257 19.51 50.45 -13.64
CA GLN A 257 18.35 51.36 -13.73
C GLN A 257 18.18 52.30 -12.51
N LYS A 258 19.13 52.28 -11.55
CA LYS A 258 19.23 53.26 -10.46
C LYS A 258 20.58 53.99 -10.52
N GLN A 259 20.84 54.70 -11.62
CA GLN A 259 21.76 55.85 -11.64
C GLN A 259 21.17 56.93 -12.53
#